data_AF-A0A518I5P6-F1
#
_entry.id   AF-A0A518I5P6-F1
#
_cell.length_a   1.000
_cell.length_b   1.000
_cell.length_c   1.000
_cell.angle_alpha   90.00
_cell.angle_beta   90.00
_cell.angle_gamma   90.00
#
_symmetry.space_group_name_H-M   'P 1'
#
loop_
_entity.id
_entity.type
_entity.pdbx_description
1 polymer ?
#
loop_
_entity_poly.entity_id
_entity_poly.type
_entity_poly.pdbx_seq_one_letter_code
_entity_poly.pdbx_strand_id
1 'polypeptide(L)'
;MLKPRLTEEQRNALDQHHGLVEVDEEGRKYILMSIEIYRDMLGVGTDEELAASLKALDEGLADVDAGRTRPFRDVLSELDEA
;
A
#
# COMPACT_ATOMS: atom_id res chain seq x y z
N MET A 1 20.13 -14.68 -13.55
CA MET A 1 19.68 -13.37 -14.05
C MET A 1 20.56 -12.29 -13.46
N LEU A 2 21.17 -11.44 -14.30
CA LEU A 2 21.88 -10.25 -13.83
C LEU A 2 20.82 -9.26 -13.35
N LYS A 3 20.76 -8.94 -12.06
CA LYS A 3 19.90 -7.85 -11.58
C LYS A 3 20.58 -6.54 -11.98
N PRO A 4 20.01 -5.72 -12.89
CA PRO A 4 20.58 -4.42 -13.19
C PRO A 4 20.67 -3.61 -11.90
N ARG A 5 21.84 -3.01 -11.65
CA ARG A 5 22.08 -2.15 -10.50
C ARG A 5 21.99 -0.71 -10.96
N LEU A 6 21.29 0.12 -10.17
CA LEU A 6 21.26 1.56 -10.39
C LEU A 6 22.68 2.14 -10.32
N THR A 7 22.93 3.19 -11.10
CA THR A 7 24.12 4.02 -10.93
C THR A 7 24.04 4.77 -9.59
N GLU A 8 25.15 5.33 -9.11
CA GLU A 8 25.11 6.18 -7.90
C GLU A 8 24.28 7.45 -8.12
N GLU A 9 24.37 8.04 -9.31
CA GLU A 9 23.56 9.20 -9.69
C GLU A 9 22.06 8.90 -9.64
N GLN A 10 21.63 7.76 -10.17
CA GLN A 10 20.23 7.32 -10.12
C GLN A 10 19.75 7.05 -8.68
N ARG A 11 20.60 6.48 -7.82
CA ARG A 11 20.28 6.31 -6.38
C ARG A 11 20.10 7.66 -5.70
N ASN A 12 21.04 8.57 -5.88
CA ASN A 12 21.00 9.90 -5.28
C ASN A 12 19.79 10.70 -5.77
N ALA A 13 19.44 10.61 -7.05
CA ALA A 13 18.27 11.27 -7.61
C ALA A 13 16.96 10.72 -7.01
N LEU A 14 16.85 9.39 -6.85
CA LEU A 14 15.70 8.80 -6.17
C LEU A 14 15.59 9.28 -4.72
N ASP A 15 16.69 9.31 -3.97
CA ASP A 15 16.67 9.76 -2.58
C ASP A 15 16.26 11.25 -2.46
N GLN A 16 16.72 12.10 -3.38
CA GLN A 16 16.39 13.54 -3.39
C GLN A 16 14.96 13.85 -3.84
N HIS A 17 14.38 13.01 -4.70
CA HIS A 17 13.04 13.21 -5.28
C HIS A 17 12.01 12.23 -4.73
N HIS A 18 12.19 11.77 -3.49
CA HIS A 18 11.23 10.92 -2.77
C HIS A 18 10.86 9.63 -3.53
N GLY A 19 11.83 9.02 -4.20
CA GLY A 19 11.66 7.73 -4.85
C GLY A 19 10.98 7.79 -6.22
N LEU A 20 10.88 8.96 -6.87
CA LEU A 20 10.31 9.10 -8.22
C LEU A 20 11.10 10.12 -9.06
N VAL A 21 11.60 9.70 -10.23
CA VAL A 21 12.34 10.57 -11.15
C VAL A 21 11.93 10.27 -12.59
N GLU A 22 11.67 11.33 -13.38
CA GLU A 22 11.60 11.23 -14.84
C GLU A 22 13.01 11.31 -15.42
N VAL A 23 13.40 10.30 -16.19
CA VAL A 23 14.67 10.28 -16.91
C VAL A 23 14.41 10.58 -18.37
N ASP A 24 15.11 11.59 -18.89
CA ASP A 24 15.14 11.95 -20.30
C ASP A 24 16.59 11.90 -20.79
N GLU A 25 17.01 10.74 -21.27
CA GLU A 25 18.36 10.50 -21.76
C GLU A 25 18.30 10.06 -23.23
N GLU A 26 18.91 10.84 -24.12
CA GLU A 26 19.03 10.56 -25.56
C GLU A 26 17.69 10.19 -26.26
N GLY A 27 16.58 10.81 -25.83
CA GLY A 27 15.25 10.59 -26.39
C GLY A 27 14.52 9.36 -25.84
N ARG A 28 15.08 8.67 -24.85
CA ARG A 28 14.39 7.61 -24.09
C ARG A 28 13.83 8.20 -22.81
N LYS A 29 12.53 8.47 -22.82
CA LYS A 29 11.78 8.90 -21.64
C LYS A 29 11.30 7.69 -20.85
N TYR A 30 11.72 7.57 -19.60
CA TYR A 30 11.21 6.56 -18.67
C TYR A 30 11.12 7.11 -17.25
N ILE A 31 10.26 6.50 -16.44
CA ILE A 31 10.15 6.81 -15.01
C ILE A 31 10.98 5.79 -14.24
N LEU A 32 11.87 6.29 -13.38
CA LEU A 32 12.54 5.50 -12.36
C LEU A 32 11.82 5.71 -11.03
N MET A 33 11.44 4.63 -10.37
CA MET A 33 10.74 4.67 -9.09
C MET A 33 11.26 3.65 -8.08
N SER A 34 11.20 4.00 -6.80
CA SER A 34 11.40 3.05 -5.72
C SER A 34 10.24 2.04 -5.70
N ILE A 35 10.51 0.84 -5.18
CA ILE A 35 9.47 -0.19 -5.07
C ILE A 35 8.37 0.22 -4.10
N GLU A 36 8.70 1.05 -3.10
CA GLU A 36 7.77 1.60 -2.12
C GLU A 36 6.76 2.52 -2.83
N ILE A 37 7.23 3.52 -3.58
CA ILE A 37 6.36 4.42 -4.36
C ILE A 37 5.51 3.65 -5.38
N TYR A 38 6.09 2.63 -6.02
CA TYR A 38 5.33 1.76 -6.92
C TYR A 38 4.19 1.03 -6.21
N ARG A 39 4.43 0.51 -5.00
CA ARG A 39 3.42 -0.19 -4.20
C ARG A 39 2.32 0.77 -3.72
N ASP A 40 2.71 1.92 -3.20
CA ASP A 40 1.79 2.97 -2.75
C ASP A 40 0.87 3.42 -3.89
N MET A 41 1.43 3.65 -5.09
CA MET A 41 0.67 4.07 -6.27
C MET A 41 -0.34 3.00 -6.74
N LEU A 42 -0.03 1.72 -6.55
CA LEU A 42 -0.94 0.61 -6.87
C LEU A 42 -1.96 0.33 -5.77
N GLY A 43 -1.90 1.05 -4.65
CA GLY A 43 -2.72 0.74 -3.47
C GLY A 43 -2.36 -0.61 -2.86
N VAL A 44 -1.15 -1.12 -3.11
CA VAL A 44 -0.62 -2.29 -2.41
C VAL A 44 -0.23 -1.79 -1.03
N GLY A 45 -1.10 -2.02 -0.06
CA GLY A 45 -0.89 -1.56 1.30
C GLY A 45 0.43 -2.05 1.89
N THR A 46 0.95 -1.31 2.86
CA THR A 46 2.21 -1.64 3.54
C THR A 46 2.08 -2.97 4.30
N ASP A 47 3.22 -3.54 4.71
CA ASP A 47 3.20 -4.75 5.55
C ASP A 47 2.46 -4.50 6.87
N GLU A 48 2.52 -3.28 7.42
CA GLU A 48 1.73 -2.87 8.59
C GLU A 48 0.23 -2.83 8.30
N GLU A 49 -0.19 -2.30 7.16
CA GLU A 49 -1.61 -2.27 6.75
C GLU A 49 -2.14 -3.68 6.49
N LEU A 50 -1.32 -4.55 5.90
CA LEU A 50 -1.63 -5.97 5.76
C LEU A 50 -1.77 -6.65 7.12
N ALA A 51 -0.83 -6.44 8.04
CA ALA A 51 -0.89 -7.01 9.38
C ALA A 51 -2.11 -6.52 10.17
N ALA A 52 -2.45 -5.23 10.06
CA ALA A 52 -3.65 -4.66 10.66
C ALA A 52 -4.92 -5.28 10.08
N SER A 53 -4.98 -5.48 8.76
CA SER A 53 -6.10 -6.12 8.07
C SER A 53 -6.28 -7.57 8.53
N LEU A 54 -5.19 -8.35 8.61
CA LEU A 54 -5.22 -9.73 9.09
C LEU A 54 -5.70 -9.80 10.54
N LYS A 55 -5.20 -8.91 11.42
CA LYS A 55 -5.63 -8.84 12.82
C LYS A 55 -7.12 -8.53 12.95
N ALA A 56 -7.64 -7.59 12.15
CA ALA A 56 -9.06 -7.25 12.17
C ALA A 56 -9.95 -8.42 11.71
N LEU A 57 -9.49 -9.21 10.73
CA LEU A 57 -10.18 -10.43 10.30
C LEU A 57 -10.21 -11.49 11.40
N ASP A 58 -9.08 -11.73 12.05
CA ASP A 58 -8.99 -12.70 13.16
C ASP A 58 -9.90 -12.29 14.34
N GLU A 59 -9.92 -11.00 14.68
CA GLU A 59 -10.83 -10.46 15.71
C GLU A 59 -12.30 -10.63 15.32
N GLY A 60 -12.66 -10.31 14.07
CA GLY A 60 -14.01 -10.50 13.55
C GLY A 60 -14.45 -11.97 13.56
N LEU A 61 -13.56 -12.89 13.20
CA LEU A 61 -13.84 -14.33 13.26
C LEU A 61 -14.07 -14.79 14.70
N ALA A 62 -13.24 -14.35 15.64
CA ALA A 62 -13.41 -14.66 17.06
C ALA A 62 -14.71 -14.10 17.65
N ASP A 63 -15.17 -12.94 17.16
CA ASP A 63 -16.47 -12.37 17.53
C ASP A 63 -17.64 -13.19 16.98
N VAL A 64 -17.54 -13.67 15.74
CA VAL A 64 -18.53 -14.58 15.15
C VAL A 64 -18.63 -15.88 15.94
N ASP A 65 -17.50 -16.52 16.24
CA ASP A 65 -17.46 -17.78 16.99
C ASP A 65 -18.02 -17.64 18.42
N ALA A 66 -17.82 -16.48 19.04
CA ALA A 66 -18.34 -16.18 20.36
C ALA A 66 -19.77 -15.62 20.37
N GLY A 67 -20.42 -15.48 19.20
CA GLY A 67 -21.75 -14.90 19.06
C GLY A 67 -21.84 -13.40 19.34
N ARG A 68 -20.70 -12.69 19.41
CA ARG A 68 -20.61 -11.22 19.54
C ARG A 68 -20.87 -10.52 18.19
N THR A 69 -21.96 -10.91 17.53
CA THR A 69 -22.36 -10.34 16.24
C THR A 69 -23.57 -9.43 16.41
N ARG A 70 -23.77 -8.54 15.44
CA ARG A 70 -24.90 -7.63 15.39
C ARG A 70 -25.67 -7.81 14.08
N PRO A 71 -27.01 -7.70 14.07
CA PRO A 71 -27.78 -7.67 12.85
C PRO A 71 -27.38 -6.47 11.96
N PHE A 72 -27.22 -6.72 10.67
CA PHE A 72 -26.81 -5.69 9.71
C PHE A 72 -27.78 -4.51 9.66
N ARG A 73 -29.08 -4.75 9.83
CA ARG A 73 -30.11 -3.69 9.84
C ARG A 73 -29.91 -2.69 10.98
N ASP A 74 -29.51 -3.17 12.15
CA ASP A 74 -29.30 -2.34 13.33
C ASP A 74 -28.08 -1.41 13.14
N VAL A 75 -27.06 -1.88 12.43
CA VAL A 75 -25.89 -1.07 12.06
C VAL A 75 -26.28 0.02 11.06
N LEU A 76 -27.09 -0.31 10.05
CA LEU A 76 -27.53 0.68 9.06
C LEU A 76 -28.38 1.80 9.67
N SER A 77 -29.29 1.46 10.60
CA SER A 77 -30.09 2.48 11.28
C SER A 77 -29.25 3.46 12.10
N GLU A 78 -28.14 3.00 12.70
CA GLU A 78 -27.22 3.89 13.44
C GLU A 78 -26.44 4.84 12.52
N LEU A 79 -26.15 4.41 11.28
CA LEU A 79 -25.45 5.24 10.28
C LEU A 79 -26.36 6.29 9.65
N ASP A 80 -27.67 6.02 9.52
CA ASP A 80 -28.66 6.98 9.03
C ASP A 80 -28.97 8.08 10.07
N GLU A 81 -28.67 7.83 11.34
CA GLU A 81 -28.86 8.78 12.46
C GLU A 81 -27.62 9.64 12.79
N ALA A 82 -26.47 9.38 12.13
CA ALA A 82 -25.19 10.07 12.35
C ALA A 82 -24.93 11.21 11.34
#